data_AF-A0A162DML5-F1
#
_entry.id   AF-A0A162DML5-F1
#
_cell.length_a   1.000
_cell.length_b   1.000
_cell.length_c   1.000
_cell.angle_alpha   90.00
_cell.angle_beta   90.00
_cell.angle_gamma   90.00
#
_symmetry.space_group_name_H-M   'P 1'
#
loop_
_entity.id
_entity.type
_entity.pdbx_description
1 polymer ?
#
loop_
_entity_poly.entity_id
_entity_poly.type
_entity_poly.pdbx_seq_one_letter_code
_entity_poly.pdbx_strand_id
1 'polypeptide(L)'
;MKKNIKKFNFGKKSLIIVLAITLPFSLYSSYVLFFYGNPKKIAAAEDEAYQLVLEKGYEPSDINLIKGYFNIKEQRSKAYGAIISLKDTPDNSYNVSINNGDIFEFDKLPEKN
;
A
#
# COMPACT_ATOMS: atom_id res chain seq x y z
N MET A 1 -51.07 -43.30 4.64
CA MET A 1 -50.30 -42.19 5.23
C MET A 1 -49.57 -41.42 4.13
N LYS A 2 -49.95 -40.16 3.84
CA LYS A 2 -49.24 -39.31 2.87
C LYS A 2 -48.05 -38.63 3.56
N LYS A 3 -46.81 -38.97 3.18
CA LYS A 3 -45.60 -38.28 3.66
C LYS A 3 -45.50 -36.91 2.99
N ASN A 4 -45.56 -35.86 3.80
CA ASN A 4 -45.46 -34.47 3.38
C ASN A 4 -43.97 -34.09 3.31
N ILE A 5 -43.38 -34.19 2.12
CA ILE A 5 -41.97 -33.83 1.90
C ILE A 5 -41.91 -32.30 1.79
N LYS A 6 -41.53 -31.63 2.88
CA LYS A 6 -41.19 -30.19 2.86
C LYS A 6 -40.03 -29.99 1.88
N LYS A 7 -40.30 -29.43 0.70
CA LYS A 7 -39.25 -28.96 -0.22
C LYS A 7 -38.40 -27.90 0.50
N PHE A 8 -37.24 -28.31 0.98
CA PHE A 8 -36.29 -27.40 1.63
C PHE A 8 -35.73 -26.47 0.55
N ASN A 9 -36.03 -25.17 0.66
CA ASN A 9 -35.50 -24.07 -0.17
C ASN A 9 -33.98 -23.86 0.09
N PHE A 10 -33.18 -24.90 -0.10
CA PHE A 10 -31.76 -24.94 0.25
C PHE A 10 -30.95 -23.95 -0.60
N GLY A 11 -31.26 -23.82 -1.90
CA GLY A 11 -30.53 -22.94 -2.82
C GLY A 11 -30.62 -21.45 -2.50
N LYS A 12 -31.81 -20.93 -2.17
CA LYS A 12 -31.99 -19.50 -1.86
C LYS A 12 -31.40 -19.12 -0.49
N LYS A 13 -31.56 -19.98 0.51
CA LYS A 13 -31.03 -19.73 1.87
C LYS A 13 -29.50 -19.87 1.93
N SER A 14 -28.94 -20.84 1.21
CA SER A 14 -27.49 -21.01 1.08
C SER A 14 -26.85 -19.82 0.35
N LEU A 15 -27.47 -19.31 -0.72
CA LEU A 15 -27.00 -18.12 -1.43
C LEU A 15 -26.98 -16.87 -0.55
N ILE A 16 -28.01 -16.66 0.27
CA ILE A 16 -28.06 -15.53 1.22
C ILE A 16 -26.94 -15.63 2.26
N ILE A 17 -26.63 -16.83 2.76
CA ILE A 17 -25.54 -17.03 3.73
C ILE A 17 -24.18 -16.74 3.09
N VAL A 18 -23.95 -17.23 1.87
CA VAL A 18 -22.70 -16.94 1.14
C VAL A 18 -22.54 -15.44 0.91
N LEU A 19 -23.59 -14.76 0.42
CA LEU A 19 -23.59 -13.30 0.23
C LEU A 19 -23.37 -12.55 1.55
N ALA A 20 -24.01 -12.97 2.64
CA ALA A 20 -23.88 -12.35 3.95
C ALA A 20 -22.46 -12.47 4.53
N ILE A 21 -21.66 -13.43 4.08
CA ILE A 21 -20.26 -13.59 4.51
C ILE A 21 -19.30 -12.89 3.53
N THR A 22 -19.53 -13.02 2.22
CA THR A 22 -18.62 -12.47 1.20
C THR A 22 -18.72 -10.96 1.03
N LEU A 23 -19.92 -10.38 1.16
CA LEU A 23 -20.11 -8.92 1.03
C LEU A 23 -19.38 -8.14 2.13
N PRO A 24 -19.52 -8.46 3.43
CA PRO A 24 -18.79 -7.76 4.47
C PRO A 24 -17.28 -7.90 4.31
N PHE A 25 -16.79 -9.08 3.91
CA PHE A 25 -15.37 -9.31 3.71
C PHE A 25 -14.82 -8.50 2.53
N SER A 26 -15.56 -8.46 1.42
CA SER A 26 -15.19 -7.65 0.25
C SER A 26 -15.23 -6.15 0.54
N LEU A 27 -16.26 -5.68 1.24
CA LEU A 27 -16.37 -4.28 1.67
C LEU A 27 -15.26 -3.91 2.66
N TYR A 28 -14.94 -4.79 3.61
CA TYR A 28 -13.85 -4.60 4.55
C TYR A 28 -12.50 -4.52 3.84
N SER A 29 -12.23 -5.44 2.92
CA SER A 29 -10.99 -5.41 2.12
C SER A 29 -10.87 -4.13 1.28
N SER A 30 -11.98 -3.69 0.67
CA SER A 30 -12.06 -2.45 -0.09
C SER A 30 -11.82 -1.23 0.79
N TYR A 31 -12.42 -1.21 1.98
CA TYR A 31 -12.25 -0.17 2.99
C TYR A 31 -10.78 -0.08 3.45
N VAL A 32 -10.18 -1.22 3.80
CA VAL A 32 -8.77 -1.26 4.22
C VAL A 32 -7.85 -0.73 3.13
N LEU A 33 -8.02 -1.17 1.88
CA LEU A 33 -7.24 -0.67 0.75
C LEU A 33 -7.44 0.83 0.49
N PHE A 34 -8.65 1.34 0.73
CA PHE A 34 -8.95 2.75 0.54
C PHE A 34 -8.29 3.64 1.61
N PHE A 35 -8.31 3.21 2.88
CA PHE A 35 -7.79 4.02 3.99
C PHE A 35 -6.30 3.83 4.27
N TYR A 36 -5.78 2.63 4.07
CA TYR A 36 -4.40 2.27 4.40
C TYR A 36 -3.53 2.04 3.15
N GLY A 37 -4.11 2.13 1.96
CA GLY A 37 -3.41 1.93 0.71
C GLY A 37 -3.17 0.45 0.39
N ASN A 38 -2.60 0.19 -0.78
CA ASN A 38 -2.22 -1.14 -1.20
C ASN A 38 -0.80 -1.44 -0.70
N PRO A 39 -0.60 -2.46 0.16
CA PRO A 39 0.73 -2.78 0.69
C PRO A 39 1.75 -3.10 -0.40
N LYS A 40 1.33 -3.67 -1.54
CA LYS A 40 2.22 -3.92 -2.67
C LYS A 40 2.76 -2.64 -3.29
N LYS A 41 1.94 -1.59 -3.34
CA LYS A 41 2.35 -0.27 -3.86
C LYS A 41 3.26 0.47 -2.88
N ILE A 42 3.04 0.27 -1.58
CA ILE A 42 3.92 0.80 -0.53
C ILE A 42 5.31 0.15 -0.63
N ALA A 43 5.38 -1.18 -0.76
CA ALA A 43 6.64 -1.90 -0.93
C ALA A 43 7.35 -1.50 -2.25
N ALA A 44 6.62 -1.40 -3.36
CA ALA A 44 7.20 -0.90 -4.61
C ALA A 44 7.77 0.52 -4.47
N ALA A 45 7.11 1.38 -3.67
CA ALA A 45 7.61 2.71 -3.39
C ALA A 45 8.91 2.71 -2.55
N GLU A 46 9.05 1.77 -1.63
CA GLU A 46 10.29 1.55 -0.87
C GLU A 46 11.42 1.08 -1.79
N ASP A 47 11.14 0.13 -2.69
CA ASP A 47 12.14 -0.41 -3.63
C ASP A 47 12.64 0.68 -4.59
N GLU A 48 11.76 1.50 -5.14
CA GLU A 48 12.13 2.62 -6.03
C GLU A 48 12.93 3.70 -5.28
N ALA A 49 12.52 4.05 -4.06
CA ALA A 49 13.28 4.98 -3.23
C ALA A 49 14.67 4.43 -2.87
N TYR A 50 14.78 3.12 -2.64
CA TYR A 50 16.05 2.46 -2.42
C TYR A 50 16.95 2.55 -3.67
N GLN A 51 16.41 2.30 -4.86
CA GLN A 51 17.18 2.48 -6.11
C GLN A 51 17.65 3.93 -6.28
N LEU A 52 16.80 4.92 -6.03
CA LEU A 52 17.19 6.33 -6.07
C LEU A 52 18.40 6.62 -5.17
N VAL A 53 18.39 6.10 -3.94
CA VAL A 53 19.49 6.30 -2.99
C VAL A 53 20.80 5.71 -3.54
N LEU A 54 20.75 4.53 -4.15
CA LEU A 54 21.91 3.92 -4.79
C LEU A 54 22.40 4.72 -6.01
N GLU A 55 21.48 5.23 -6.84
CA GLU A 55 21.80 6.08 -7.99
C GLU A 55 22.48 7.39 -7.58
N LYS A 56 22.16 7.90 -6.38
CA LYS A 56 22.79 9.09 -5.78
C LYS A 56 24.17 8.79 -5.16
N GLY A 57 24.65 7.56 -5.29
CA GLY A 57 25.98 7.12 -4.87
C GLY A 57 26.05 6.59 -3.44
N TYR A 58 24.93 6.52 -2.70
CA TYR A 58 24.92 5.95 -1.36
C TYR A 58 24.95 4.44 -1.38
N GLU A 59 25.54 3.86 -0.35
CA GLU A 59 25.54 2.42 -0.12
C GLU A 59 24.41 2.01 0.83
N PRO A 60 24.00 0.73 0.85
CA PRO A 60 23.01 0.25 1.81
C PRO A 60 23.43 0.48 3.27
N SER A 61 24.74 0.56 3.51
CA SER A 61 25.35 0.85 4.80
C SER A 61 25.10 2.30 5.27
N ASP A 62 24.86 3.25 4.37
CA ASP A 62 24.59 4.66 4.66
C ASP A 62 23.11 4.93 4.99
N ILE A 63 22.23 3.99 4.68
CA ILE A 63 20.79 4.13 4.85
C ILE A 63 20.43 3.88 6.32
N ASN A 64 19.75 4.83 6.94
CA ASN A 64 19.17 4.65 8.27
C ASN A 64 17.75 4.07 8.17
N LEU A 65 16.92 4.66 7.31
CA LEU A 65 15.53 4.25 7.12
C LEU A 65 15.08 4.54 5.69
N ILE A 66 14.37 3.59 5.10
CA ILE A 66 13.44 3.84 3.99
C ILE A 66 12.09 3.31 4.43
N LYS A 67 11.07 4.17 4.38
CA LYS A 67 9.73 3.80 4.80
C LYS A 67 8.70 4.31 3.81
N GLY A 68 7.99 3.38 3.19
CA GLY A 68 6.88 3.65 2.30
C GLY A 68 5.69 4.18 3.07
N TYR A 69 4.90 5.01 2.41
CA TYR A 69 3.66 5.53 2.97
C TYR A 69 2.56 5.58 1.93
N PHE A 70 1.33 5.67 2.45
CA PHE A 70 0.15 5.98 1.68
C PHE A 70 -0.50 7.25 2.24
N ASN A 71 -0.73 8.24 1.39
CA ASN A 71 -1.44 9.47 1.73
C ASN A 71 -2.81 9.50 1.05
N ILE A 72 -3.86 9.22 1.83
CA ILE A 72 -5.25 9.22 1.36
C ILE A 72 -5.73 10.61 0.87
N LYS A 73 -5.09 11.69 1.33
CA LYS A 73 -5.48 13.05 0.97
C LYS A 73 -4.96 13.47 -0.41
N GLU A 74 -3.99 12.75 -0.95
CA GLU A 74 -3.42 13.01 -2.27
C GLU A 74 -4.23 12.35 -3.38
N GLN A 75 -4.05 12.82 -4.62
CA GLN A 75 -4.61 12.13 -5.77
C GLN A 75 -4.09 10.69 -5.83
N ARG A 76 -4.93 9.71 -6.25
CA ARG A 76 -4.57 8.28 -6.25
C ARG A 76 -3.24 7.93 -6.95
N SER A 77 -2.82 8.73 -7.93
CA SER A 77 -1.56 8.58 -8.65
C SER A 77 -0.33 9.08 -7.87
N LYS A 78 -0.52 9.95 -6.89
CA LYS A 78 0.53 10.52 -6.01
C LYS A 78 0.40 10.06 -4.56
N ALA A 79 -0.56 9.20 -4.29
CA ALA A 79 -0.89 8.74 -2.94
C ALA A 79 0.16 7.80 -2.35
N TYR A 80 1.17 7.37 -3.11
CA TYR A 80 2.25 6.51 -2.64
C TYR A 80 3.58 7.24 -2.73
N GLY A 81 4.46 6.95 -1.78
CA GLY A 81 5.78 7.54 -1.69
C GLY A 81 6.59 6.87 -0.61
N ALA A 82 7.78 7.40 -0.36
CA ALA A 82 8.68 6.93 0.67
C ALA A 82 9.38 8.09 1.38
N ILE A 83 9.75 7.83 2.62
CA ILE A 83 10.55 8.70 3.46
C ILE A 83 11.93 8.04 3.57
N ILE A 84 12.97 8.80 3.24
CA ILE A 84 14.35 8.37 3.28
C ILE A 84 15.06 9.12 4.40
N SER A 85 15.82 8.42 5.24
CA SER A 85 16.72 9.00 6.23
C SER A 85 18.08 8.32 6.10
N LEU A 86 19.13 9.13 6.10
CA LEU A 86 20.52 8.70 5.99
C LEU A 86 21.17 8.66 7.38
N LYS A 87 22.20 7.83 7.57
CA LYS A 87 22.89 7.68 8.86
C LYS A 87 23.75 8.88 9.25
N ASP A 88 24.29 9.59 8.28
CA ASP A 88 25.08 10.80 8.48
C ASP A 88 24.22 11.99 8.90
N THR A 89 22.95 11.98 8.50
CA THR A 89 21.96 13.03 8.73
C THR A 89 20.64 12.43 9.25
N PRO A 90 20.65 11.77 10.43
CA PRO A 90 19.50 11.01 10.92
C PRO A 90 18.29 11.89 11.25
N ASP A 91 18.53 13.17 11.56
CA ASP A 91 17.48 14.16 11.82
C ASP A 91 16.86 14.72 10.52
N ASN A 92 17.48 14.46 9.37
CA ASN A 92 16.94 14.82 8.06
C ASN A 92 16.12 13.65 7.49
N SER A 93 14.94 13.97 6.99
CA SER A 93 14.08 13.05 6.27
C SER A 93 13.76 13.63 4.90
N TYR A 94 14.01 12.87 3.85
CA TYR A 94 13.74 13.27 2.47
C TYR A 94 12.48 12.56 1.98
N ASN A 95 11.48 13.35 1.57
CA ASN A 95 10.22 12.82 1.07
C ASN A 95 10.25 12.68 -0.45
N VAL A 96 9.91 11.49 -0.93
CA VAL A 96 9.68 11.22 -2.35
C VAL A 96 8.25 10.74 -2.58
N SER A 97 7.61 11.21 -3.65
CA SER A 97 6.37 10.64 -4.19
C SER A 97 6.70 9.80 -5.41
N ILE A 98 5.99 8.69 -5.56
CA ILE A 98 6.14 7.79 -6.69
C ILE A 98 4.83 7.76 -7.46
N ASN A 99 4.93 8.09 -8.74
CA ASN A 99 3.78 8.15 -9.63
C ASN A 99 4.12 7.43 -10.93
N ASN A 100 3.58 6.22 -11.09
CA ASN A 100 3.77 5.37 -12.26
C ASN A 100 5.25 5.10 -12.62
N GLY A 101 6.12 4.97 -11.62
CA GLY A 101 7.56 4.75 -11.80
C GLY A 101 8.38 6.03 -11.95
N ASP A 102 7.72 7.20 -12.01
CA ASP A 102 8.40 8.49 -11.93
C ASP A 102 8.54 8.90 -10.46
N ILE A 103 9.76 9.26 -10.06
CA ILE A 103 10.09 9.71 -8.71
C ILE A 103 10.07 11.24 -8.65
N PHE A 104 9.30 11.78 -7.70
CA PHE A 104 9.20 13.20 -7.42
C PHE A 104 9.79 13.48 -6.04
N GLU A 105 10.96 14.11 -6.00
CA GLU A 105 11.60 14.57 -4.76
C GLU A 105 10.91 15.86 -4.28
N PHE A 106 10.28 15.83 -3.10
CA PHE A 106 9.79 17.06 -2.44
C PHE A 106 10.93 17.78 -1.72
N ASP A 107 11.77 16.97 -1.05
CA ASP A 107 13.01 17.38 -0.44
C ASP A 107 14.14 16.77 -1.25
N LYS A 108 15.02 17.61 -1.81
CA LYS A 108 16.09 17.12 -2.67
C LYS A 108 17.05 16.25 -1.85
N LEU A 109 17.13 14.97 -2.21
CA LEU A 109 18.13 14.07 -1.66
C LEU A 109 19.50 14.49 -2.22
N PRO A 110 20.47 14.86 -1.37
CA PRO A 110 21.80 15.24 -1.83
C PRO A 110 22.49 14.10 -2.58
N GLU A 111 23.49 14.42 -3.39
CA GLU A 111 24.37 13.42 -3.99
C GLU A 111 25.52 13.12 -3.02
N LYS A 112 25.97 11.86 -2.99
CA LYS A 112 27.16 11.49 -2.23
C LYS A 112 28.40 11.93 -3.02
N ASN A 113 29.05 13.00 -2.55
CA ASN A 113 30.31 13.51 -3.12
C ASN A 113 31.45 12.49 -3.03
#